data_AF-A0A2G9HDQ0-F1
#
_entry.id   AF-A0A2G9HDQ0-F1
#
_cell.length_a   1.000
_cell.length_b   1.000
_cell.length_c   1.000
_cell.angle_alpha   90.00
_cell.angle_beta   90.00
_cell.angle_gamma   90.00
#
_symmetry.space_group_name_H-M   'P 1'
#
loop_
_entity.id
_entity.type
_entity.pdbx_description
1 polymer ?
#
loop_
_entity_poly.entity_id
_entity_poly.type
_entity_poly.pdbx_seq_one_letter_code
_entity_poly.pdbx_strand_id
1 'polypeptide(L)'
;MEELREIAKAHYRASSPQVQALAREFFKLLDTNGNGKLDFVQVMTLYYIIKSGRPFCDSCNEFIPGIFFSCVECFKSPERLYNLCSDCYWYTKRDHHHNGRVQFLDNYTLLETKRDSSFARHHA
;
A
#
# COMPACT_ATOMS: atom_id res chain seq x y z
N MET A 1 -4.20 19.84 19.61
CA MET A 1 -3.08 19.65 18.66
C MET A 1 -1.79 19.25 19.35
N GLU A 2 -1.40 19.89 20.47
CA GLU A 2 -0.16 19.51 21.19
C GLU A 2 -0.23 18.10 21.80
N GLU A 3 -1.37 17.72 22.40
CA GLU A 3 -1.55 16.37 22.95
C GLU A 3 -1.40 15.28 21.88
N LEU A 4 -2.05 15.45 20.72
CA LEU A 4 -1.92 14.53 19.58
C LEU A 4 -0.47 14.43 19.10
N ARG A 5 0.27 15.54 19.12
CA ARG A 5 1.68 15.57 18.75
C ARG A 5 2.54 14.78 19.73
N GLU A 6 2.32 14.92 21.03
CA GLU A 6 3.06 14.16 22.04
C GLU A 6 2.74 12.67 21.99
N ILE A 7 1.47 12.30 21.77
CA ILE A 7 1.07 10.91 21.54
C ILE A 7 1.79 10.34 20.31
N ALA A 8 1.77 11.05 19.18
CA ALA A 8 2.46 10.60 17.96
C ALA A 8 3.97 10.41 18.17
N LYS A 9 4.62 11.34 18.88
CA LYS A 9 6.05 11.22 19.24
C LYS A 9 6.31 10.00 20.14
N ALA A 10 5.47 9.77 21.14
CA ALA A 10 5.62 8.63 22.05
C ALA A 10 5.49 7.30 21.30
N HIS A 11 4.47 7.16 20.45
CA HIS A 11 4.30 5.98 19.60
C HIS A 11 5.49 5.74 18.68
N TYR A 12 5.97 6.78 17.99
CA TYR A 12 7.12 6.66 17.11
C TYR A 12 8.39 6.23 17.87
N ARG A 13 8.66 6.81 19.05
CA ARG A 13 9.82 6.45 19.88
C ARG A 13 9.73 5.03 20.44
N ALA A 14 8.53 4.56 20.77
CA ALA A 14 8.29 3.21 21.27
C ALA A 14 8.31 2.14 20.15
N SER A 15 8.28 2.55 18.88
CA SER A 15 8.27 1.65 17.74
C SER A 15 9.65 1.00 17.51
N SER A 16 9.67 -0.16 16.85
CA SER A 16 10.93 -0.84 16.52
C SER A 16 11.80 -0.01 15.57
N PRO A 17 13.13 -0.22 15.53
CA PRO A 17 14.02 0.48 14.61
C PRO A 17 13.60 0.35 13.15
N GLN A 18 13.05 -0.80 12.76
CA GLN A 18 12.52 -1.06 11.42
C GLN A 18 11.30 -0.19 11.12
N VAL A 19 10.33 -0.13 12.03
CA VAL A 19 9.14 0.72 11.86
C VAL A 19 9.53 2.20 11.83
N GLN A 20 10.48 2.63 12.67
CA GLN A 20 10.97 4.00 12.63
C GLN A 20 11.67 4.32 11.31
N ALA A 21 12.45 3.40 10.75
CA ALA A 21 13.09 3.58 9.44
C ALA A 21 12.06 3.71 8.31
N LEU A 22 11.08 2.79 8.26
CA LEU A 22 9.99 2.84 7.30
C LEU A 22 9.19 4.15 7.40
N ALA A 23 8.87 4.58 8.61
CA ALA A 23 8.17 5.85 8.83
C ALA A 23 9.00 7.07 8.35
N ARG A 24 10.32 7.04 8.54
CA ARG A 24 11.21 8.10 8.04
C ARG A 24 11.27 8.13 6.51
N GLU A 25 11.44 6.98 5.86
CA GLU A 25 11.49 6.91 4.40
C GLU A 25 10.13 7.28 3.78
N PHE A 26 9.02 6.82 4.37
CA PHE A 26 7.68 7.23 3.96
C PHE A 26 7.44 8.74 4.15
N PHE A 27 7.90 9.32 5.25
CA PHE A 27 7.81 10.77 5.45
C PHE A 27 8.60 11.54 4.39
N LYS A 28 9.83 11.12 4.08
CA LYS A 28 10.65 11.75 3.02
C LYS A 28 9.98 11.67 1.64
N LEU A 29 9.30 10.57 1.33
CA LEU A 29 8.53 10.43 0.09
C LEU A 29 7.39 11.46 -0.01
N LEU A 30 6.80 11.84 1.12
CA LEU A 30 5.74 12.84 1.18
C LEU A 30 6.29 14.27 1.23
N ASP A 31 7.43 14.48 1.89
CA ASP A 31 8.13 15.76 1.99
C ASP A 31 8.91 16.06 0.71
N THR A 32 8.18 16.20 -0.39
CA THR A 32 8.70 16.45 -1.74
C THR A 32 9.54 17.72 -1.88
N ASN A 33 9.33 18.71 -1.00
CA ASN A 33 10.11 19.95 -0.99
C ASN A 33 11.30 19.90 -0.01
N GLY A 34 11.42 18.83 0.79
CA GLY A 34 12.57 18.55 1.66
C GLY A 34 12.73 19.51 2.83
N ASN A 35 11.66 20.19 3.26
CA ASN A 35 11.76 21.21 4.30
C ASN A 35 11.60 20.65 5.73
N GLY A 36 11.43 19.33 5.87
CA GLY A 36 11.26 18.62 7.12
C GLY A 36 9.85 18.69 7.69
N LYS A 37 8.86 19.17 6.92
CA LYS A 37 7.45 19.30 7.29
C LYS A 37 6.56 18.96 6.09
N LEU A 38 5.32 18.59 6.37
CA LEU A 38 4.32 18.44 5.32
C LEU A 38 3.49 19.72 5.22
N ASP A 39 3.52 20.37 4.05
CA ASP A 39 2.59 21.41 3.69
C ASP A 39 1.18 20.85 3.41
N PHE A 40 0.22 21.73 3.11
CA PHE A 40 -1.17 21.32 2.88
C PHE A 40 -1.31 20.26 1.78
N VAL A 41 -0.61 20.40 0.65
CA VAL A 41 -0.72 19.47 -0.48
C VAL A 41 -0.11 18.11 -0.12
N GLN A 42 1.02 18.13 0.58
CA GLN A 42 1.68 16.91 1.06
C GLN A 42 0.82 16.18 2.10
N VAL A 43 0.14 16.91 3.00
CA VAL A 43 -0.84 16.33 3.94
C VAL A 43 -2.07 15.78 3.21
N MET A 44 -2.59 16.47 2.20
CA MET A 44 -3.71 15.96 1.39
C MET A 44 -3.34 14.68 0.64
N THR A 45 -2.08 14.57 0.19
CA THR A 45 -1.54 13.34 -0.40
C THR A 45 -1.53 12.20 0.61
N LEU A 46 -1.04 12.44 1.83
CA LEU A 46 -1.10 11.46 2.92
C LEU A 46 -2.54 11.03 3.23
N TYR A 47 -3.47 11.99 3.32
CA TYR A 47 -4.88 11.71 3.56
C TYR A 47 -5.47 10.82 2.45
N TYR A 48 -5.19 11.13 1.18
CA TYR A 48 -5.62 10.30 0.06
C TYR A 48 -5.06 8.87 0.15
N ILE A 49 -3.78 8.71 0.46
CA ILE A 49 -3.14 7.39 0.62
C ILE A 49 -3.86 6.56 1.68
N ILE A 50 -4.11 7.14 2.86
CA ILE A 50 -4.81 6.48 3.97
C ILE A 50 -6.24 6.12 3.57
N LYS A 51 -6.99 7.06 2.96
CA LYS A 51 -8.42 6.85 2.67
C LYS A 51 -8.67 5.94 1.49
N SER A 52 -7.75 5.88 0.53
CA SER A 52 -7.82 4.93 -0.59
C SER A 52 -7.34 3.53 -0.22
N GLY A 53 -6.72 3.35 0.95
CA GLY A 53 -6.18 2.06 1.39
C GLY A 53 -5.02 1.58 0.51
N ARG A 54 -4.19 2.50 -0.01
CA ARG A 54 -3.03 2.12 -0.85
C ARG A 54 -2.09 1.19 -0.08
N PRO A 55 -1.67 0.06 -0.68
CA PRO A 55 -0.94 -0.96 0.04
C PRO A 55 0.55 -0.63 0.19
N PHE A 56 1.16 -1.27 1.17
CA PHE A 56 2.60 -1.49 1.25
C PHE A 56 2.92 -2.85 0.63
N CYS A 57 4.16 -3.04 0.20
CA CYS A 57 4.61 -4.32 -0.36
C CYS A 57 4.73 -5.37 0.76
N ASP A 58 4.05 -6.51 0.64
CA ASP A 58 4.08 -7.61 1.61
C ASP A 58 5.44 -8.33 1.68
N SER A 59 6.35 -8.07 0.74
CA SER A 59 7.70 -8.66 0.74
C SER A 59 8.78 -7.74 1.30
N CYS A 60 8.82 -6.46 0.91
CA CYS A 60 9.85 -5.51 1.36
C CYS A 60 9.35 -4.50 2.41
N ASN A 61 8.04 -4.47 2.69
CA ASN A 61 7.37 -3.53 3.60
C ASN A 61 7.45 -2.05 3.19
N GLU A 62 7.93 -1.74 1.99
CA GLU A 62 7.97 -0.38 1.47
C GLU A 62 6.62 0.06 0.89
N PHE A 63 6.34 1.36 0.96
CA PHE A 63 5.14 1.95 0.37
C PHE A 63 5.18 1.85 -1.15
N ILE A 64 4.04 1.53 -1.79
CA ILE A 64 3.95 1.43 -3.25
C ILE A 64 3.26 2.68 -3.84
N PRO A 65 4.02 3.63 -4.41
CA PRO A 65 3.44 4.88 -4.91
C PRO A 65 2.65 4.69 -6.22
N GLY A 66 3.00 3.67 -7.01
CA GLY A 66 2.51 3.48 -8.37
C GLY A 66 1.85 2.13 -8.60
N ILE A 67 2.26 1.47 -9.69
CA ILE A 67 1.77 0.14 -10.07
C ILE A 67 2.17 -0.87 -8.99
N PHE A 68 1.22 -1.69 -8.58
CA PHE A 68 1.43 -2.83 -7.70
C PHE A 68 0.68 -4.05 -8.23
N PHE A 69 1.15 -5.23 -7.85
CA PHE A 69 0.59 -6.51 -8.24
C PHE A 69 -0.08 -7.16 -7.04
N SER A 70 -1.37 -7.47 -7.14
CA SER A 70 -2.10 -8.17 -6.09
C SER A 70 -2.37 -9.60 -6.50
N CYS A 71 -2.26 -10.50 -5.53
CA CYS A 71 -2.73 -11.88 -5.70
C CYS A 71 -4.25 -11.90 -5.84
N VAL A 72 -4.74 -12.54 -6.89
CA VAL A 72 -6.17 -12.65 -7.21
C VAL A 72 -6.90 -13.49 -6.17
N GLU A 73 -6.29 -14.56 -5.70
CA GLU A 73 -6.85 -15.43 -4.66
C GLU A 73 -7.00 -14.68 -3.34
N CYS A 74 -5.96 -13.99 -2.88
CA CYS A 74 -6.01 -13.15 -1.68
C CYS A 74 -7.00 -12.00 -1.84
N PHE A 75 -7.08 -11.36 -3.01
CA PHE A 75 -7.99 -10.24 -3.24
C PHE A 75 -9.47 -10.63 -3.08
N LYS A 76 -9.83 -11.89 -3.33
CA LYS A 76 -11.20 -12.40 -3.13
C LYS A 76 -11.54 -12.68 -1.66
N SER A 77 -10.53 -12.83 -0.80
CA SER A 77 -10.73 -13.09 0.64
C SER A 77 -10.43 -11.82 1.45
N PRO A 78 -11.38 -11.30 2.25
CA PRO A 78 -11.18 -10.05 2.99
C PRO A 78 -10.17 -10.17 4.15
N GLU A 79 -9.76 -11.39 4.53
CA GLU A 79 -8.91 -11.61 5.71
C GLU A 79 -7.45 -11.20 5.50
N ARG A 80 -6.94 -11.29 4.26
CA ARG A 80 -5.54 -10.95 3.97
C ARG A 80 -5.35 -10.62 2.50
N LEU A 81 -4.93 -9.38 2.25
CA LEU A 81 -4.41 -8.97 0.94
C LEU A 81 -2.95 -9.39 0.83
N TYR A 82 -2.49 -9.59 -0.41
CA TYR A 82 -1.08 -9.83 -0.70
C TYR A 82 -0.70 -9.03 -1.95
N ASN A 83 0.08 -7.96 -1.75
CA ASN A 83 0.45 -6.96 -2.72
C ASN A 83 1.97 -6.87 -2.82
N LEU A 84 2.49 -6.82 -4.04
CA LEU A 84 3.91 -6.68 -4.32
C LEU A 84 4.17 -5.42 -5.13
N CYS A 85 5.25 -4.71 -4.81
CA CYS A 85 5.81 -3.71 -5.72
C CYS A 85 6.38 -4.40 -6.98
N SER A 86 6.61 -3.62 -8.04
CA SER A 86 7.15 -4.14 -9.30
C SER A 86 8.46 -4.91 -9.11
N ASP A 87 9.35 -4.42 -8.25
CA ASP A 87 10.64 -5.07 -8.00
C ASP A 87 10.44 -6.43 -7.32
N CYS A 88 9.69 -6.48 -6.21
CA CYS A 88 9.41 -7.73 -5.53
C CYS A 88 8.65 -8.70 -6.43
N TYR A 89 7.68 -8.25 -7.22
CA TYR A 89 6.97 -9.09 -8.17
C TYR A 89 7.89 -9.77 -9.20
N TRP A 90 8.94 -9.07 -9.64
CA TRP A 90 9.89 -9.59 -10.61
C TRP A 90 10.94 -10.52 -9.98
N TYR A 91 11.45 -10.16 -8.80
CA TYR A 91 12.61 -10.82 -8.20
C TYR A 91 12.29 -11.83 -7.10
N THR A 92 11.12 -11.78 -6.46
CA THR A 92 10.75 -12.75 -5.42
C THR A 92 10.09 -13.98 -6.04
N LYS A 93 10.28 -15.16 -5.42
CA LYS A 93 9.45 -16.31 -5.76
C LYS A 93 8.01 -15.92 -5.43
N ARG A 94 7.17 -15.84 -6.46
CA ARG A 94 5.72 -15.56 -6.40
C ARG A 94 4.91 -16.56 -5.57
N ASP A 95 5.59 -17.52 -4.93
CA ASP A 95 4.99 -18.53 -4.09
C ASP A 95 4.63 -17.92 -2.74
N HIS A 96 3.35 -17.63 -2.59
CA HIS A 96 2.76 -17.27 -1.32
C HIS A 96 1.53 -18.16 -1.12
N HIS A 97 1.77 -19.40 -0.69
CA HIS A 97 0.76 -20.30 -0.10
C HIS A 97 -0.53 -20.53 -0.91
N HIS A 98 -0.45 -20.63 -2.24
CA HIS A 98 -1.59 -21.07 -3.08
C HIS A 98 -1.27 -22.31 -3.93
N ASN A 99 -0.32 -23.15 -3.49
CA ASN A 99 -0.01 -24.44 -4.12
C ASN A 99 0.19 -24.35 -5.65
N GLY A 100 0.89 -23.31 -6.12
CA GLY A 100 1.18 -23.10 -7.55
C GLY A 100 0.03 -22.53 -8.40
N ARG A 101 -1.13 -22.22 -7.82
CA ARG A 101 -2.25 -21.55 -8.51
C ARG A 101 -2.21 -20.02 -8.44
N VAL A 102 -1.04 -19.46 -8.13
CA VAL A 102 -0.93 -18.05 -7.82
C VAL A 102 -1.08 -17.21 -9.09
N GLN A 103 -2.17 -16.45 -9.20
CA GLN A 103 -2.32 -15.42 -10.22
C GLN A 103 -2.11 -14.04 -9.61
N PHE A 104 -1.29 -13.22 -10.25
CA PHE A 104 -1.15 -11.81 -9.92
C PHE A 104 -1.72 -10.96 -11.04
N LEU A 105 -2.43 -9.90 -10.65
CA LEU A 105 -2.88 -8.85 -11.56
C LEU A 105 -2.42 -7.51 -11.01
N ASP A 106 -2.05 -6.60 -11.90
CA ASP A 106 -1.77 -5.23 -11.50
C ASP A 106 -3.07 -4.49 -11.09
N ASN A 107 -2.91 -3.40 -10.37
CA ASN A 107 -4.03 -2.63 -9.83
C ASN A 107 -4.92 -1.98 -10.90
N TYR A 108 -4.42 -1.74 -12.12
CA TYR A 108 -5.27 -1.27 -13.24
C TYR A 108 -6.10 -2.42 -13.80
N THR A 109 -5.48 -3.57 -14.06
CA THR A 109 -6.19 -4.76 -14.55
C THR A 109 -7.27 -5.22 -13.55
N LEU A 110 -6.98 -5.21 -12.24
CA LEU A 110 -8.01 -5.49 -11.23
C LEU A 110 -9.17 -4.50 -11.25
N LEU A 111 -8.90 -3.21 -11.48
CA LEU A 111 -9.95 -2.20 -11.59
C LEU A 111 -10.84 -2.45 -12.82
N GLU A 112 -10.24 -2.80 -13.96
CA GLU A 112 -10.99 -3.12 -15.18
C GLU A 112 -11.85 -4.39 -15.00
N THR A 113 -11.37 -5.43 -14.31
CA THR A 113 -12.21 -6.62 -14.05
C THR A 113 -13.48 -6.32 -13.24
N LYS A 114 -13.42 -5.32 -12.33
CA LYS A 114 -14.61 -4.83 -11.61
C LYS A 114 -15.57 -4.08 -12.53
N ARG A 115 -15.03 -3.30 -13.47
CA ARG A 115 -15.82 -2.60 -14.48
C ARG A 115 -16.60 -3.61 -15.34
N ASP A 116 -15.95 -4.62 -15.87
CA ASP A 116 -16.61 -5.65 -16.71
C ASP A 116 -17.67 -6.44 -15.94
N SER A 117 -17.41 -6.78 -14.68
CA SER A 117 -18.37 -7.46 -13.81
C SER A 117 -19.61 -6.62 -13.51
N SER A 118 -19.47 -5.29 -13.45
CA SER A 118 -20.59 -4.37 -13.26
C SER A 118 -21.49 -4.29 -14.49
N PHE A 119 -20.90 -4.32 -15.69
CA PHE A 119 -21.65 -4.35 -16.94
C PHE A 119 -22.39 -5.69 -17.14
N ALA A 120 -21.78 -6.81 -16.77
CA ALA A 120 -22.43 -8.12 -16.84
C ALA A 120 -23.67 -8.25 -15.95
N ARG A 121 -23.74 -7.50 -14.83
CA ARG A 121 -24.88 -7.50 -13.89
C ARG A 121 -26.04 -6.59 -14.29
N HIS A 122 -25.83 -5.65 -15.22
CA HIS A 122 -26.87 -4.73 -15.69
C HIS A 122 -27.58 -5.20 -16.97
N HIS A 123 -27.15 -6.34 -17.52
CA HIS A 123 -27.71 -6.94 -18.74
C HIS A 123 -28.25 -8.37 -18.53
N ALA A 124 -28.44 -8.79 -17.27
CA ALA A 124 -29.12 -10.02 -16.89
C ALA A 124 -30.37 -9.66 -16.06
#